data_AF-A0A2H9MGX2-F1
#
_entry.id   AF-A0A2H9MGX2-F1
#
_cell.length_a   1.000
_cell.length_b   1.000
_cell.length_c   1.000
_cell.angle_alpha   90.00
_cell.angle_beta   90.00
_cell.angle_gamma   90.00
#
_symmetry.space_group_name_H-M   'P 1'
#
loop_
_entity.id
_entity.type
_entity.pdbx_description
1 polymer ?
#
loop_
_entity_poly.entity_id
_entity_poly.type
_entity_poly.pdbx_seq_one_letter_code
_entity_poly.pdbx_strand_id
1 'polypeptide(L)'
;MSEFIFLHGKNPDISLAEIVSYLEARSIPLRIIESSETFAVIAMESISPDMIGSLGGTIKIGEVLFSTNRKDIQEISKEIEKRLDFKGLFK
;
A
#
# COMPACT_ATOMS: atom_id res chain seq x y z
N MET A 1 11.83 4.87 -4.91
CA MET A 1 10.94 3.76 -4.55
C MET A 1 9.61 4.37 -4.15
N SER A 2 8.53 3.90 -4.77
CA SER A 2 7.17 4.27 -4.37
C SER A 2 6.73 3.37 -3.22
N GLU A 3 5.73 3.83 -2.48
CA GLU A 3 5.14 3.09 -1.38
C GLU A 3 3.83 2.47 -1.85
N PHE A 4 3.63 1.20 -1.53
CA PHE A 4 2.42 0.47 -1.90
C PHE A 4 1.80 -0.16 -0.67
N ILE A 5 0.48 -0.06 -0.58
CA ILE A 5 -0.32 -0.73 0.45
C ILE A 5 -0.89 -2.03 -0.10
N PHE A 6 -0.61 -3.12 0.61
CA PHE A 6 -1.14 -4.46 0.35
C PHE A 6 -2.18 -4.78 1.41
N LEU A 7 -3.44 -4.95 1.02
CA LEU A 7 -4.49 -5.36 1.94
C LEU A 7 -4.45 -6.87 2.15
N HIS A 8 -4.30 -7.29 3.40
CA HIS A 8 -4.23 -8.70 3.76
C HIS A 8 -5.59 -9.40 3.60
N GLY A 9 -5.53 -10.67 3.23
CA GLY A 9 -6.66 -11.59 3.24
C GLY A 9 -6.92 -12.16 4.64
N LYS A 10 -7.46 -13.37 4.68
CA LYS A 10 -7.91 -14.01 5.93
C LYS A 10 -6.79 -14.26 6.96
N ASN A 11 -5.55 -14.47 6.51
CA ASN A 11 -4.42 -14.78 7.37
C ASN A 11 -3.27 -13.81 7.09
N PRO A 12 -3.08 -12.77 7.92
CA PRO A 12 -2.15 -11.67 7.65
C PRO A 12 -0.69 -12.14 7.58
N ASP A 13 -0.26 -13.01 8.49
CA ASP A 13 1.11 -13.52 8.51
C ASP A 13 1.46 -14.31 7.24
N ILE A 14 0.54 -15.18 6.79
CA ILE A 14 0.70 -15.91 5.53
C ILE A 14 0.68 -14.96 4.34
N SER A 15 -0.20 -13.96 4.36
CA SER A 15 -0.32 -12.97 3.28
C SER A 15 0.96 -12.15 3.14
N LEU A 16 1.54 -11.68 4.26
CA LEU A 16 2.80 -10.95 4.26
C LEU A 16 3.96 -11.83 3.79
N ALA A 17 4.04 -13.07 4.26
CA ALA A 17 5.07 -14.02 3.82
C ALA A 17 4.98 -14.30 2.32
N GLU A 18 3.77 -14.42 1.77
CA GLU A 18 3.52 -14.59 0.33
C GLU A 18 4.02 -13.36 -0.46
N ILE A 19 3.68 -12.14 -0.02
CA ILE A 19 4.12 -10.89 -0.67
C ILE A 19 5.65 -10.82 -0.70
N VAL A 20 6.32 -11.04 0.44
CA VAL A 20 7.79 -10.99 0.53
C VAL A 20 8.40 -12.06 -0.38
N SER A 21 7.94 -13.31 -0.30
CA SER A 21 8.44 -14.41 -1.11
C SER A 21 8.26 -14.16 -2.61
N TYR A 22 7.11 -13.59 -3.01
CA TYR A 22 6.80 -13.26 -4.39
C TYR A 22 7.78 -12.23 -4.98
N LEU A 23 8.06 -11.17 -4.21
CA LEU A 23 8.94 -10.07 -4.60
C LEU A 23 10.41 -10.53 -4.64
N GLU A 24 10.85 -11.27 -3.62
CA GLU A 24 12.20 -11.84 -3.57
C GLU A 24 12.46 -12.82 -4.72
N ALA A 25 11.51 -13.71 -5.02
CA ALA A 25 11.62 -14.65 -6.14
C ALA A 25 11.76 -13.97 -7.51
N ARG A 26 11.36 -12.70 -7.62
CA ARG A 26 11.49 -11.86 -8.82
C ARG A 26 12.64 -10.86 -8.73
N SER A 27 13.47 -10.95 -7.68
CA SER A 27 14.56 -10.01 -7.42
C SER A 27 14.10 -8.55 -7.39
N ILE A 28 12.87 -8.30 -6.92
CA ILE A 28 12.35 -6.95 -6.75
C ILE A 28 12.80 -6.45 -5.37
N PRO A 29 13.63 -5.38 -5.29
CA PRO A 29 14.02 -4.81 -4.01
C PRO A 29 12.80 -4.30 -3.25
N LEU A 30 12.70 -4.68 -1.97
CA LEU A 30 11.58 -4.30 -1.11
C LEU A 30 12.07 -3.84 0.26
N ARG A 31 11.30 -2.95 0.88
CA ARG A 31 11.47 -2.57 2.28
C ARG A 31 10.09 -2.43 2.92
N ILE A 32 9.82 -3.25 3.93
CA ILE A 32 8.60 -3.12 4.73
C ILE A 32 8.69 -1.83 5.54
N ILE A 33 7.75 -0.92 5.36
CA ILE A 33 7.65 0.35 6.09
C ILE A 33 6.77 0.16 7.32
N GLU A 34 5.63 -0.49 7.14
CA GLU A 34 4.64 -0.74 8.18
C GLU A 34 3.92 -2.05 7.89
N SER A 35 3.48 -2.74 8.93
CA SER A 35 2.62 -3.92 8.81
C SER A 35 1.66 -3.97 9.99
N SER A 36 0.43 -4.41 9.73
CA SER A 36 -0.63 -4.63 10.71
C SER A 36 -1.39 -5.91 10.36
N GLU A 37 -2.41 -6.25 11.15
CA GLU A 37 -3.29 -7.39 10.83
C GLU A 37 -4.12 -7.18 9.55
N THR A 38 -4.26 -5.95 9.06
CA THR A 38 -5.14 -5.65 7.90
C THR A 38 -4.38 -5.22 6.65
N PHE A 39 -3.14 -4.73 6.80
CA PHE A 39 -2.35 -4.28 5.66
C PHE A 39 -0.85 -4.32 5.94
N ALA A 40 -0.06 -4.28 4.85
CA ALA A 40 1.35 -3.92 4.88
C ALA A 40 1.65 -2.78 3.91
N VAL A 41 2.47 -1.82 4.32
CA VAL A 41 3.04 -0.78 3.46
C VAL A 41 4.46 -1.19 3.11
N ILE A 42 4.74 -1.33 1.82
CA ILE A 42 6.02 -1.79 1.30
C ILE A 42 6.54 -0.76 0.29
N ALA A 43 7.77 -0.31 0.51
CA ALA A 43 8.50 0.46 -0.49
C ALA A 43 9.15 -0.49 -1.50
N MET A 44 8.88 -0.25 -2.78
CA MET A 44 9.43 -1.02 -3.91
C MET A 44 9.48 -0.16 -5.18
N GLU A 45 10.09 -0.66 -6.25
CA GLU A 45 10.27 0.12 -7.47
C GLU A 45 8.98 0.27 -8.28
N SER A 46 8.27 -0.83 -8.53
CA SER A 46 7.05 -0.81 -9.35
C SER A 46 6.21 -2.06 -9.16
N ILE A 47 4.90 -1.93 -9.36
CA ILE A 47 3.95 -3.05 -9.44
C ILE A 47 3.76 -3.48 -10.90
N SER A 48 3.71 -4.79 -11.15
CA SER A 48 3.19 -5.33 -12.41
C SER A 48 1.66 -5.53 -12.31
N PRO A 49 0.89 -5.31 -13.39
CA PRO A 49 -0.56 -5.53 -13.38
C PRO A 49 -0.98 -6.94 -12.94
N ASP A 50 -0.17 -7.95 -13.24
CA ASP A 50 -0.44 -9.37 -12.93
C ASP A 50 -0.12 -9.75 -11.47
N MET A 51 0.51 -8.85 -10.71
CA MET A 51 0.95 -9.11 -9.34
C MET A 51 -0.21 -9.52 -8.44
N ILE A 52 -1.32 -8.78 -8.47
CA ILE A 52 -2.49 -9.07 -7.63
C ILE A 52 -3.06 -10.45 -7.95
N GLY A 53 -3.07 -10.87 -9.22
CA GLY A 53 -3.57 -12.18 -9.63
C GLY A 53 -2.70 -13.34 -9.15
N SER A 54 -1.47 -13.06 -8.73
CA SER A 54 -0.52 -14.06 -8.23
C SER A 54 -0.47 -14.18 -6.70
N LEU A 55 -1.14 -13.28 -5.98
CA LEU A 55 -1.11 -13.21 -4.52
C LEU A 55 -2.46 -13.66 -3.97
N GLY A 56 -2.56 -14.93 -3.57
CA GLY A 56 -3.82 -15.50 -3.07
C GLY A 56 -4.25 -14.95 -1.70
N GLY A 57 -3.29 -14.45 -0.92
CA GLY A 57 -3.50 -13.81 0.37
C GLY A 57 -3.69 -12.30 0.30
N THR A 58 -3.68 -11.67 -0.87
CA THR A 58 -3.82 -10.20 -1.01
C THR A 58 -5.17 -9.84 -1.62
N ILE A 59 -5.94 -8.99 -0.93
CA ILE A 59 -7.27 -8.55 -1.42
C ILE A 59 -7.11 -7.48 -2.50
N LYS A 60 -6.20 -6.52 -2.27
CA LYS A 60 -5.99 -5.37 -3.14
C LYS A 60 -4.60 -4.79 -2.91
N ILE A 61 -4.04 -4.18 -3.95
CA ILE A 61 -2.83 -3.37 -3.86
C ILE A 61 -3.16 -1.96 -4.31
N GLY A 62 -2.62 -0.96 -3.62
CA GLY A 62 -2.75 0.45 -3.97
C GLY A 62 -1.43 1.18 -3.83
N GLU A 63 -1.25 2.25 -4.60
CA GLU A 63 -0.14 3.18 -4.41
C GLU A 63 -0.47 4.17 -3.28
N VAL A 64 0.50 4.41 -2.41
CA VAL A 64 0.40 5.41 -1.35
C VAL A 64 0.83 6.76 -1.91
N LEU A 65 -0.14 7.63 -2.18
CA LEU A 65 0.10 8.97 -2.72
C LEU A 65 0.54 9.97 -1.63
N PHE A 66 0.12 9.72 -0.39
CA PHE A 66 0.40 10.56 0.77
C PHE A 66 0.21 9.76 2.07
N SER A 67 1.12 9.96 3.02
CA SER A 67 1.03 9.45 4.39
C SER A 67 1.28 10.59 5.37
N THR A 68 0.57 10.58 6.51
CA THR A 68 0.74 11.60 7.54
C THR A 68 0.40 11.06 8.92
N ASN A 69 1.10 11.56 9.92
CA ASN A 69 0.81 11.31 11.33
C ASN A 69 -0.11 12.39 11.94
N ARG A 70 -0.53 13.38 11.15
CA ARG A 70 -1.47 14.41 11.58
C ARG A 70 -2.83 13.79 11.84
N LYS A 71 -3.49 14.23 12.90
CA LYS A 71 -4.86 13.79 13.27
C LYS A 71 -5.94 14.80 12.87
N ASP A 72 -5.55 15.99 12.42
CA ASP A 72 -6.50 17.02 11.99
C ASP A 72 -6.99 16.72 10.57
N ILE A 73 -8.24 16.26 10.47
CA ILE A 73 -8.90 15.91 9.22
C ILE A 73 -8.98 17.12 8.27
N GLN A 74 -9.12 18.35 8.78
CA GLN A 74 -9.20 19.54 7.91
C GLN A 74 -7.87 19.83 7.23
N GLU A 75 -6.76 19.64 7.93
CA GLU A 75 -5.43 19.79 7.34
C GLU A 75 -5.13 18.68 6.32
N ILE A 76 -5.53 17.44 6.64
CA ILE A 76 -5.41 16.30 5.72
C ILE A 76 -6.18 16.57 4.42
N SER A 77 -7.44 17.03 4.53
CA SER A 77 -8.27 17.32 3.36
C SER A 77 -7.62 18.36 2.45
N LYS A 78 -7.11 19.46 3.02
CA LYS A 78 -6.44 20.52 2.23
C LYS A 78 -5.21 20.02 1.48
N GLU A 79 -4.41 19.17 2.11
CA GLU A 79 -3.20 18.59 1.48
C GLU A 79 -3.58 17.60 0.36
N ILE A 80 -4.63 16.80 0.55
CA ILE A 80 -5.17 15.92 -0.49
C ILE A 80 -5.64 16.73 -1.70
N GLU A 81 -6.45 17.77 -1.49
CA GLU A 81 -6.98 18.63 -2.57
C GLU A 81 -5.85 19.29 -3.35
N LYS A 82 -4.81 19.77 -2.65
CA LYS A 82 -3.63 20.39 -3.27
C LYS A 82 -2.82 19.41 -4.14
N ARG A 83 -2.70 18.15 -3.73
CA ARG A 83 -1.87 17.16 -4.43
C ARG A 83 -2.58 16.48 -5.60
N LEU A 84 -3.89 16.31 -5.51
CA LEU A 84 -4.66 15.54 -6.50
C LEU A 84 -5.43 16.40 -7.50
N ASP A 85 -5.32 17.73 -7.41
CA ASP A 85 -6.17 18.70 -8.16
C ASP A 85 -7.67 18.34 -8.09
N PHE A 86 -8.05 17.76 -6.95
CA PHE A 86 -9.32 17.08 -6.74
C PHE A 86 -10.15 17.93 -5.77
N LYS A 87 -11.29 18.46 -6.19
CA LYS A 87 -12.17 19.26 -5.32
C LYS A 87 -13.28 18.41 -4.71
N GLY A 88 -13.37 18.38 -3.38
CA GLY A 88 -14.59 18.02 -2.65
C GLY A 88 -14.74 16.55 -2.21
N LEU A 89 -13.86 16.07 -1.32
CA LEU A 89 -13.99 14.74 -0.72
C LEU A 89 -14.86 14.68 0.55
N PHE A 90 -15.02 15.81 1.24
CA PHE A 90 -15.78 15.89 2.49
C PHE A 90 -16.76 17.06 2.41
N LYS A 91 -18.06 16.76 2.31
CA LYS A 91 -19.17 17.69 2.53
C LYS A 91 -19.83 17.35 3.86
#